data_AF-A0ABD0RUR8-F1
#
_entry.id   AF-A0ABD0RUR8-F1
#
_cell.length_a   1.000
_cell.length_b   1.000
_cell.length_c   1.000
_cell.angle_alpha   90.00
_cell.angle_beta   90.00
_cell.angle_gamma   90.00
#
_symmetry.space_group_name_H-M   'P 1'
#
loop_
_entity.id
_entity.type
_entity.pdbx_description
1 polymer ?
#
loop_
_entity_poly.entity_id
_entity_poly.type
_entity_poly.pdbx_seq_one_letter_code
_entity_poly.pdbx_strand_id
1 'polypeptide(L)' 'MTMFVAALLSVFMVFTVSVSDGFKPFDCSDVYKSGQTVSGIYSIYPAGDVPVWVYCQMISDGKDEDKGQWT' A
#
# COMPACT_ATOMS: atom_id res chain seq x y z
N MET A 1 0.80 1.84 39.70
CA MET A 1 -0.02 2.49 38.66
C MET A 1 0.78 2.99 37.46
N THR A 2 2.13 3.04 37.52
CA THR A 2 3.01 3.50 36.43
C THR A 2 3.41 2.41 35.42
N MET A 3 3.45 1.14 35.85
CA MET A 3 3.84 0.01 35.00
C MET A 3 2.84 -0.27 33.87
N PHE A 4 1.54 -0.23 34.20
CA PHE A 4 0.47 -0.40 33.21
C PHE A 4 0.45 0.75 32.19
N VAL A 5 0.76 1.97 32.62
CA VAL A 5 0.83 3.15 31.76
C VAL A 5 2.02 3.06 30.80
N ALA A 6 3.19 2.61 31.26
CA ALA A 6 4.37 2.41 30.42
C ALA A 6 4.16 1.32 29.35
N ALA A 7 3.50 0.21 29.72
CA ALA A 7 3.17 -0.86 28.79
C ALA A 7 2.17 -0.40 27.71
N LEU A 8 1.13 0.34 28.11
CA LEU A 8 0.15 0.88 27.16
C LEU A 8 0.77 1.91 26.20
N LEU A 9 1.66 2.79 26.70
CA LEU A 9 2.40 3.74 25.87
C LEU A 9 3.34 3.05 24.87
N SER A 10 3.99 1.96 25.27
CA SER A 10 4.86 1.15 24.39
C SER A 10 4.07 0.50 23.25
N VAL A 11 2.83 0.07 23.50
CA VAL A 11 1.96 -0.51 22.45
C VAL A 11 1.45 0.59 21.52
N PHE A 12 1.11 1.76 22.06
CA PHE A 12 0.64 2.90 21.27
C PHE A 12 1.71 3.45 20.30
N MET A 13 2.99 3.50 20.70
CA MET A 13 4.07 3.98 19.80
C MET A 13 4.32 3.05 18.61
N VAL A 14 4.07 1.73 18.75
CA VAL A 14 4.17 0.77 17.65
C VAL A 14 3.06 0.98 16.63
N PHE A 15 1.87 1.40 17.08
CA PHE A 15 0.72 1.67 16.20
C PHE A 15 0.84 2.97 15.39
N THR A 16 1.66 3.94 15.83
CA THR A 16 1.73 5.26 15.17
C THR A 16 2.72 5.36 14.01
N VAL A 17 3.56 4.36 13.74
CA VAL A 17 4.61 4.43 12.70
C VAL A 17 4.19 3.75 11.39
N SER A 18 2.97 4.00 10.93
CA SER A 18 2.57 3.60 9.57
C SER A 18 1.76 4.68 8.85
N VAL A 19 2.03 5.95 9.17
CA VAL A 19 1.72 7.01 8.22
C VAL A 19 2.79 6.93 7.15
N SER A 20 2.42 6.34 6.01
CA SER A 20 3.21 6.35 4.77
C SER A 20 3.34 7.77 4.24
N ASP A 21 4.13 8.60 4.93
CA ASP A 21 4.55 9.91 4.44
C ASP A 21 5.40 9.67 3.19
N GLY A 22 4.79 9.79 2.01
CA GLY A 22 5.48 9.75 0.73
C GLY A 22 5.29 8.51 -0.16
N PHE A 23 4.38 7.58 0.13
CA PHE A 23 4.09 6.51 -0.84
C PHE A 23 3.25 7.05 -2.01
N LYS A 24 3.94 7.34 -3.13
CA LYS A 24 3.36 7.80 -4.40
C LYS A 24 3.62 6.72 -5.46
N PRO A 25 2.75 5.70 -5.58
CA PRO A 25 2.95 4.62 -6.55
C PRO A 25 2.92 5.21 -7.97
N PHE A 26 3.92 4.88 -8.79
CA PHE A 26 3.99 5.37 -10.17
C PHE A 26 2.95 4.65 -11.04
N ASP A 27 2.76 3.35 -10.78
CA ASP A 27 1.86 2.46 -11.51
C ASP A 27 1.19 1.42 -10.59
N CYS A 28 0.37 0.55 -11.17
CA CYS A 28 -0.31 -0.53 -10.45
C CYS A 28 0.64 -1.58 -9.86
N SER A 29 1.84 -1.74 -10.41
CA SER A 29 2.84 -2.68 -9.88
C SER A 29 3.40 -2.18 -8.55
N ASP A 30 3.60 -0.87 -8.40
CA ASP A 30 3.98 -0.28 -7.11
C ASP A 30 2.88 -0.45 -6.06
N VAL A 31 1.61 -0.25 -6.46
CA VAL A 31 0.45 -0.53 -5.60
C VAL A 31 0.47 -2.00 -5.16
N TYR A 32 0.70 -2.94 -6.08
CA TYR A 32 0.81 -4.37 -5.73
C TYR A 32 1.95 -4.66 -4.75
N LYS A 33 3.15 -4.10 -4.99
CA LYS A 33 4.32 -4.26 -4.10
C LYS A 33 4.10 -3.66 -2.71
N SER A 34 3.18 -2.70 -2.56
CA SER A 34 2.78 -2.16 -1.25
C SER A 34 1.91 -3.11 -0.42
N GLY A 35 1.56 -4.28 -0.96
CA GLY A 35 0.72 -5.29 -0.32
C GLY A 35 -0.74 -5.26 -0.74
N GLN A 36 -1.12 -4.37 -1.66
CA GLN A 36 -2.48 -4.31 -2.21
C GLN A 36 -2.65 -5.37 -3.31
N THR A 37 -3.27 -6.51 -2.96
CA THR A 37 -3.40 -7.67 -3.85
C THR A 37 -4.80 -7.84 -4.43
N VAL A 38 -5.74 -6.95 -4.10
CA VAL A 38 -7.13 -7.00 -4.58
C VAL A 38 -7.29 -6.10 -5.80
N SER A 39 -7.91 -6.59 -6.87
CA SER A 39 -8.22 -5.75 -8.03
C SER A 39 -9.21 -4.64 -7.67
N GLY A 40 -8.99 -3.43 -8.16
CA GLY A 40 -9.80 -2.28 -7.76
C GLY A 40 -9.30 -0.96 -8.33
N ILE A 41 -9.96 0.13 -7.96
CA ILE A 41 -9.55 1.49 -8.37
C ILE A 41 -8.54 2.02 -7.34
N TYR A 42 -7.37 2.42 -7.82
CA TYR A 42 -6.28 2.97 -7.00
C TYR A 42 -5.80 4.32 -7.55
N SER A 43 -5.25 5.15 -6.67
CA SER A 43 -4.59 6.39 -7.06
C SER A 43 -3.10 6.13 -7.34
N ILE A 44 -2.64 6.53 -8.52
CA ILE A 44 -1.23 6.51 -8.92
C ILE A 44 -0.74 7.93 -9.24
N TYR A 45 0.58 8.12 -9.24
CA TYR A 45 1.24 9.42 -9.36
C TYR A 45 2.30 9.43 -10.49
N PRO A 46 1.91 9.14 -11.75
CA PRO A 46 2.87 9.01 -12.85
C PRO A 46 3.57 10.33 -13.21
N ALA A 47 2.96 11.47 -12.86
CA ALA A 47 3.47 12.81 -13.15
C ALA A 47 3.90 13.60 -11.89
N GLY A 48 4.15 12.91 -10.76
CA GLY A 48 4.60 13.54 -9.52
C GLY A 48 3.47 13.78 -8.52
N ASP A 49 3.01 15.01 -8.32
CA ASP A 49 2.12 15.34 -7.19
C ASP A 49 0.63 15.20 -7.48
N VAL A 50 0.25 15.07 -8.76
CA VAL A 50 -1.16 14.96 -9.17
C VAL A 50 -1.55 13.48 -9.31
N PRO A 51 -2.52 12.99 -8.52
CA PRO A 51 -2.97 11.62 -8.62
C PRO A 51 -3.89 11.40 -9.84
N VAL A 52 -3.79 10.20 -10.43
CA VAL A 52 -4.74 9.67 -11.42
C VAL A 52 -5.37 8.41 -10.84
N TRP A 53 -6.69 8.27 -10.98
CA TRP A 53 -7.42 7.08 -10.53
C TRP A 53 -7.54 6.08 -11.68
N VAL A 54 -7.00 4.89 -11.49
CA VAL A 54 -7.00 3.83 -12.50
C VAL A 54 -7.50 2.52 -11.90
N TYR A 55 -8.09 1.66 -12.73
CA TYR A 55 -8.41 0.30 -12.30
C TYR A 55 -7.17 -0.58 -12.43
N CYS A 56 -6.67 -1.08 -11.31
CA CYS A 56 -5.56 -2.03 -11.26
C CYS A 56 -6.10 -3.46 -11.14
N GLN A 57 -5.75 -4.30 -12.10
CA GLN A 57 -6.00 -5.74 -12.03
C GLN A 57 -4.84 -6.40 -11.27
N MET A 58 -5.07 -6.77 -10.01
CA MET A 58 -4.03 -7.38 -9.15
C MET A 58 -4.08 -8.90 -9.14
N ILE A 59 -5.25 -9.47 -9.43
CA ILE A 59 -5.48 -10.90 -9.50
C ILE A 59 -5.34 -11.30 -10.97
N SER A 60 -4.37 -12.16 -11.31
CA SER A 60 -4.33 -12.80 -12.62
C SER A 60 -5.45 -13.86 -12.69
N ASP A 61 -6.14 -13.92 -13.83
CA ASP A 61 -7.25 -14.82 -14.13
C ASP A 61 -6.82 -16.29 -14.36
N GLY A 62 -5.59 -16.63 -13.96
CA GLY A 62 -5.11 -18.00 -13.87
C GLY A 62 -4.20 -18.40 -15.03
N LYS A 63 -2.95 -17.96 -14.96
CA LYS A 63 -1.75 -18.82 -14.96
C LYS A 63 -0.77 -18.23 -13.95
N ASP A 64 -0.17 -19.08 -13.13
CA ASP A 64 0.76 -18.68 -12.04
C ASP A 64 2.02 -17.93 -12.55
N GLU A 65 2.18 -17.83 -13.86
CA GLU A 65 3.29 -17.22 -14.60
C GLU A 65 3.12 -15.69 -14.77
N ASP A 66 1.91 -15.15 -14.62
CA ASP A 66 1.58 -13.76 -14.95
C ASP A 66 1.57 -12.81 -13.73
N LYS A 67 2.23 -13.20 -12.63
CA LYS A 67 2.31 -12.38 -11.41
C LYS A 67 3.31 -11.23 -11.60
N GLY A 68 2.82 -10.10 -12.10
CA GLY A 68 3.43 -8.80 -11.84
C GLY A 68 4.15 -8.11 -13.00
N GLN A 69 3.68 -8.27 -14.23
CA GLN A 69 4.14 -7.45 -15.36
C GLN A 69 2.97 -6.94 -16.19
N TRP A 70 2.31 -5.89 -15.72
CA TRP A 70 1.32 -5.17 -16.53
C TRP A 70 1.73 -3.69 -16.56
N THR A 71 2.22 -3.27 -17.72
CA THR A 71 2.41 -1.85 -18.08
C THR A 71 1.08 -1.18 -18.35
#